data_AF-A0A1U7I4Q6-F1
#
_entry.id   AF-A0A1U7I4Q6-F1
#
_cell.length_a   1.000
_cell.length_b   1.000
_cell.length_c   1.000
_cell.angle_alpha   90.00
_cell.angle_beta   90.00
_cell.angle_gamma   90.00
#
_symmetry.space_group_name_H-M   'P 1'
#
loop_
_entity.id
_entity.type
_entity.pdbx_description
1 polymer ?
#
loop_
_entity_poly.entity_id
_entity_poly.type
_entity_poly.pdbx_seq_one_letter_code
_entity_poly.pdbx_strand_id
1 'polypeptide(L)'
;MNISELRTKVFEEIQQVPEDKLMELYELIHSFRSSADDTSNDAKAILQFAGCWSDMLDETYTEFVDEIAIRRQQAFNQRRDYEISLD
;
A
#
# COMPACT_ATOMS: atom_id res chain seq x y z
N MET A 1 -6.11 -15.67 32.19
CA MET A 1 -7.08 -14.58 32.03
C MET A 1 -7.77 -14.79 30.69
N ASN A 2 -9.09 -14.96 30.69
CA ASN A 2 -9.83 -15.16 29.44
C ASN A 2 -10.16 -13.80 28.77
N ILE A 3 -10.60 -13.83 27.52
CA ILE A 3 -10.88 -12.61 26.73
C ILE A 3 -12.00 -11.76 27.37
N SER A 4 -12.98 -12.40 28.00
CA SER A 4 -14.08 -11.70 28.66
C SER A 4 -13.59 -10.90 29.86
N GLU A 5 -12.78 -11.53 30.73
CA GLU A 5 -12.12 -10.88 31.87
C GLU A 5 -11.23 -9.72 31.41
N LEU A 6 -10.53 -9.87 30.28
CA LEU A 6 -9.67 -8.83 29.74
C LEU A 6 -10.49 -7.63 29.26
N ARG A 7 -11.60 -7.87 28.57
CA ARG A 7 -12.52 -6.81 28.14
C ARG A 7 -13.07 -6.02 29.32
N THR A 8 -13.47 -6.71 30.39
CA THR A 8 -13.97 -6.05 31.60
C THR A 8 -12.92 -5.14 32.21
N LYS A 9 -11.69 -5.63 32.41
CA LYS A 9 -10.61 -4.82 32.97
C LYS A 9 -10.25 -3.61 32.10
N VAL A 10 -10.23 -3.78 30.78
CA VAL A 10 -9.97 -2.68 29.85
C VAL A 10 -11.05 -1.59 29.96
N PHE A 11 -12.32 -1.99 30.09
CA PHE A 11 -13.42 -1.02 30.30
C PHE A 11 -13.29 -0.27 31.63
N GLU A 12 -12.94 -0.97 32.71
CA GLU A 12 -12.74 -0.36 34.03
C GLU A 12 -11.62 0.68 34.00
N GLU A 13 -10.49 0.38 33.35
CA GLU A 13 -9.37 1.32 33.20
C GLU A 13 -9.75 2.55 32.37
N ILE A 14 -10.48 2.36 31.26
CA ILE A 14 -10.96 3.47 30.41
C ILE A 14 -11.85 4.45 31.21
N GLN A 15 -12.66 3.93 32.14
CA GLN A 15 -13.53 4.76 32.97
C GLN A 15 -12.78 5.62 34.01
N GLN A 16 -11.55 5.26 34.36
CA GLN A 16 -10.72 6.02 35.30
C GLN A 16 -9.91 7.13 34.63
N VAL A 17 -9.98 7.26 33.30
CA VAL A 17 -9.18 8.25 32.57
C VAL A 17 -9.71 9.67 32.83
N PRO A 18 -8.83 10.62 33.20
CA PRO A 18 -9.17 12.03 33.35
C PRO A 18 -9.78 12.66 32.09
N GLU A 19 -10.69 13.63 32.25
CA GLU A 19 -11.40 14.27 31.13
C GLU A 19 -10.46 14.92 30.10
N ASP A 20 -9.36 15.52 30.55
CA ASP A 20 -8.34 16.17 29.71
C ASP A 20 -7.58 15.17 28.82
N LYS A 21 -7.69 13.87 29.10
CA LYS A 21 -7.07 12.77 28.36
C LYS A 21 -8.04 11.95 27.53
N LEU A 22 -9.34 12.23 27.62
CA LEU A 22 -10.35 11.48 26.86
C LEU A 22 -10.18 11.63 25.34
N MET A 23 -9.73 12.79 24.87
CA MET A 23 -9.49 13.00 23.43
C MET A 23 -8.31 12.15 22.92
N GLU A 24 -7.19 12.12 23.67
CA GLU A 24 -6.03 11.27 23.34
C GLU A 24 -6.41 9.78 23.34
N LEU A 25 -7.21 9.35 24.32
CA LEU A 25 -7.71 7.98 24.42
C LEU A 25 -8.65 7.62 23.26
N TYR A 26 -9.56 8.53 22.89
CA TYR A 26 -10.48 8.32 21.78
C TYR A 26 -9.72 8.12 20.46
N GLU A 27 -8.74 8.97 20.16
CA GLU A 27 -7.91 8.85 18.96
C GLU A 27 -7.14 7.52 18.93
N LEU A 28 -6.56 7.12 20.07
CA LEU A 28 -5.87 5.84 20.19
C LEU A 28 -6.80 4.65 19.90
N ILE A 29 -7.99 4.61 20.54
CA ILE A 29 -8.97 3.54 20.31
C ILE A 29 -9.45 3.55 18.85
N HIS A 30 -9.65 4.72 18.27
CA HIS A 30 -10.06 4.89 16.88
C HIS A 30 -9.00 4.35 15.91
N SER A 31 -7.72 4.57 16.17
CA SER A 31 -6.61 4.08 15.32
C SER A 31 -6.58 2.54 15.16
N PHE A 32 -7.01 1.80 16.20
CA PHE A 32 -7.13 0.34 16.13
C PHE A 32 -8.25 -0.14 15.19
N ARG A 33 -9.22 0.73 14.86
CA ARG A 33 -10.27 0.43 13.88
C ARG A 33 -9.80 0.71 12.45
N SER A 34 -9.15 1.84 12.20
CA SER A 34 -8.70 2.22 10.85
C SER A 34 -7.63 1.28 10.30
N SER A 35 -6.69 0.86 11.14
CA SER A 35 -5.63 -0.09 10.76
C SER A 35 -6.16 -1.49 10.36
N ALA A 36 -7.39 -1.84 10.73
CA ALA A 36 -8.03 -3.10 10.34
C ALA A 36 -8.71 -3.04 8.96
N ASP A 37 -9.14 -1.86 8.50
CA ASP A 37 -9.81 -1.69 7.19
C ASP A 37 -8.80 -1.36 6.06
N ASP A 38 -7.75 -0.58 6.35
CA ASP A 38 -6.85 -0.05 5.32
C ASP A 38 -5.95 -1.12 4.66
N THR A 39 -5.51 -2.13 5.43
CA THR A 39 -4.59 -3.17 4.91
C THR A 39 -5.25 -4.11 3.90
N SER A 40 -6.56 -4.31 3.98
CA SER A 40 -7.30 -5.20 3.07
C SER A 40 -7.62 -4.53 1.73
N ASN A 41 -7.83 -3.22 1.73
CA ASN A 41 -8.25 -2.48 0.55
C ASN A 41 -7.05 -2.15 -0.37
N ASP A 42 -5.89 -1.82 0.22
CA ASP A 42 -4.67 -1.53 -0.53
C ASP A 42 -4.12 -2.75 -1.26
N ALA A 43 -4.08 -3.91 -0.62
CA ALA A 43 -3.60 -5.14 -1.27
C ALA A 43 -4.47 -5.52 -2.47
N LYS A 44 -5.79 -5.34 -2.35
CA LYS A 44 -6.75 -5.60 -3.44
C LYS A 44 -6.61 -4.59 -4.58
N ALA A 45 -6.40 -3.32 -4.28
CA ALA A 45 -6.15 -2.28 -5.28
C ALA A 45 -4.81 -2.47 -6.00
N ILE A 46 -3.76 -2.89 -5.29
CA ILE A 46 -2.44 -3.20 -5.87
C ILE A 46 -2.51 -4.42 -6.79
N LEU A 47 -3.27 -5.46 -6.40
CA LEU A 47 -3.36 -6.72 -7.15
C LEU A 47 -4.48 -6.75 -8.20
N GLN A 48 -5.26 -5.68 -8.36
CA GLN A 48 -6.38 -5.66 -9.32
C GLN A 48 -5.94 -5.86 -10.78
N PHE A 49 -4.67 -5.61 -11.09
CA PHE A 49 -4.06 -5.82 -12.41
C PHE A 49 -3.14 -7.05 -12.44
N ALA A 50 -3.01 -7.80 -11.35
CA ALA A 50 -2.17 -9.00 -11.33
C ALA A 50 -2.76 -10.04 -12.31
N GLY A 51 -1.93 -10.50 -13.25
CA GLY A 51 -2.36 -11.46 -14.27
C GLY A 51 -3.20 -10.87 -15.40
N CYS A 52 -3.34 -9.55 -15.52
CA CYS A 52 -4.12 -8.95 -16.62
C CYS A 52 -3.60 -9.27 -18.04
N TRP A 53 -2.41 -9.88 -18.16
CA TRP A 53 -1.81 -10.29 -19.43
C TRP A 53 -1.82 -11.82 -19.60
N SER A 54 -2.49 -12.58 -18.73
CA SER A 54 -2.58 -14.06 -18.83
C SER A 54 -3.27 -14.54 -20.09
N ASP A 55 -4.16 -13.73 -20.64
CA ASP A 55 -4.97 -14.06 -21.81
C ASP A 55 -4.34 -13.56 -23.12
N MET A 56 -3.15 -12.97 -23.03
CA MET A 56 -2.38 -12.53 -24.19
C MET A 56 -1.66 -13.72 -24.83
N LEU A 57 -1.66 -13.79 -26.16
CA LEU A 57 -0.87 -14.80 -26.88
C LEU A 57 0.63 -14.58 -26.62
N ASP A 58 1.38 -15.67 -26.46
CA ASP A 58 2.82 -15.62 -26.16
C ASP A 58 3.62 -14.81 -27.20
N GLU A 59 3.24 -14.91 -28.47
CA GLU A 59 3.85 -14.16 -29.57
C GLU A 59 3.64 -12.64 -29.39
N THR A 60 2.41 -12.23 -29.07
CA THR A 60 2.05 -10.82 -28.81
C THR A 60 2.72 -10.30 -27.54
N TYR A 61 2.81 -11.11 -26.49
CA TYR A 61 3.51 -10.75 -25.26
C TYR A 61 5.01 -10.55 -25.53
N THR A 62 5.63 -11.44 -26.29
CA THR A 62 7.07 -11.37 -26.62
C THR A 62 7.37 -10.12 -27.44
N GLU A 63 6.59 -9.85 -28.49
CA GLU A 63 6.71 -8.63 -29.29
C GLU A 63 6.57 -7.37 -28.43
N PHE A 64 5.59 -7.34 -27.53
CA PHE A 64 5.38 -6.22 -26.62
C PHE A 64 6.56 -6.01 -25.65
N VAL A 65 7.12 -7.10 -25.09
CA VAL A 65 8.29 -7.03 -24.20
C VAL A 65 9.51 -6.47 -24.94
N ASP A 66 9.76 -6.93 -26.16
CA ASP A 66 10.87 -6.45 -26.99
C ASP A 66 10.72 -4.96 -27.35
N GLU A 67 9.51 -4.54 -27.70
CA GLU A 67 9.21 -3.13 -27.98
C GLU A 67 9.48 -2.25 -26.73
N ILE A 68 9.03 -2.68 -25.55
CA ILE A 68 9.26 -1.96 -24.29
C ILE A 68 10.75 -1.89 -23.96
N ALA A 69 11.50 -2.97 -24.18
CA ALA A 69 12.94 -3.00 -23.96
C ALA A 69 13.67 -1.99 -24.87
N ILE A 70 13.33 -1.96 -26.16
CA ILE A 70 13.89 -1.01 -27.14
C ILE A 70 13.58 0.43 -26.73
N ARG A 71 12.32 0.75 -26.40
CA ARG A 71 11.94 2.11 -26.00
C ARG A 71 12.68 2.56 -24.73
N ARG A 72 12.86 1.66 -23.75
CA ARG A 72 13.61 1.97 -22.51
C ARG A 72 15.08 2.24 -22.80
N GLN A 73 15.70 1.44 -23.66
CA GLN A 73 17.08 1.65 -24.07
C GLN A 73 17.25 2.99 -24.82
N GLN A 74 16.34 3.30 -25.74
CA GLN A 74 16.34 4.56 -26.48
C GLN A 74 16.15 5.77 -25.56
N ALA A 75 15.16 5.73 -24.65
CA ALA A 75 14.94 6.81 -23.70
C ALA A 75 16.16 7.04 -22.79
N PHE A 76 16.87 5.97 -22.41
CA PHE A 76 18.08 6.09 -21.60
C PHE A 76 19.25 6.69 -22.38
N ASN A 77 19.45 6.28 -23.63
CA ASN A 77 20.50 6.82 -24.49
C ASN A 77 20.24 8.29 -24.83
N GLN A 78 19.00 8.65 -25.18
CA GLN A 78 18.62 10.04 -25.43
C GLN A 78 18.88 10.93 -24.22
N ARG A 79 18.59 10.47 -22.99
CA ARG A 79 18.89 11.22 -21.77
C ARG A 79 20.39 11.49 -21.58
N ARG A 80 21.25 10.50 -21.86
CA ARG A 80 22.71 10.69 -21.81
C ARG A 80 23.20 11.70 -22.84
N ASP A 81 22.64 11.69 -24.05
CA ASP A 81 23.08 12.59 -25.12
C ASP A 81 22.78 14.07 -24.79
N TYR A 82 21.67 14.35 -24.10
CA TYR A 82 21.37 15.70 -23.59
C TYR A 82 22.30 16.17 -22.46
N GLU A 83 22.84 15.26 -21.65
CA GLU A 83 23.80 15.60 -20.59
C GLU A 83 25.21 15.84 -21.13
N ILE A 84 25.57 15.23 -22.25
CA ILE A 84 26.90 15.35 -22.89
C ILE A 84 26.95 16.51 -23.90
N SER A 85 25.83 16.92 -24.50
CA SER A 85 25.77 18.01 -25.50
C SER A 85 25.80 19.43 -24.91
N LEU A 86 26.03 19.57 -23.60
CA LEU A 86 26.00 20.83 -22.86
C LEU A 86 27.40 21.33 -22.43
N ASP A 87 28.47 20.68 -22.93
CA ASP A 87 29.85 21.18 -22.93
C ASP A 87 30.23 21.76 -24.32
#